data_AF-W4HCP8-F1
#
_entry.id   AF-W4HCP8-F1
#
_cell.length_a   1.000
_cell.length_b   1.000
_cell.length_c   1.000
_cell.angle_alpha   90.00
_cell.angle_beta   90.00
_cell.angle_gamma   90.00
#
_symmetry.space_group_name_H-M   'P 1'
#
loop_
_entity.id
_entity.type
_entity.pdbx_description
1 polymer ?
#
loop_
_entity_poly.entity_id
_entity_poly.type
_entity_poly.pdbx_seq_one_letter_code
_entity_poly.pdbx_strand_id
1 'polypeptide(L)'
;MSANGMWTRMGASGSSVVIAPKTISKEMEERMRVCIEAFMKKAKPDQAKSLKLVRQHVEKSLSLSLTHHKDVLKRLMHGILQRGQAVTTQPEVPVRPEITIAKTKATWWKQDERREALLMGSHRLFQFAVEHPECGLDAIQTFCDLSSIMNDPELHQLLTAFARQLGSGYVDQDLLPEWTLHTQPSPLQVLDCVSSMYTLERIGVQHSRSADLRSFLDHGSSLYSPEDYFGWNPALGVPSSDPEQSGFQKMSNALTLLSYAYTLNISLGCTYASVLHWLPSFYPYQGPSTMDETDYLDQCYLVCRSILTLTNWGSFELAVDLMPNEYYFLQAHLDVQIGRGDCHLIGEFTRALKCFGASVDRGVAFALCYPHSFVQVAHESPDQVVHKAAVALHALTEPQFNGYAPAIPDAQVLAILQRNASTEQQRRVENSATFESDLKRSQMKQALRKLLDKAATMDVKLIPLDDTLHRIQLTLESTTDVKALDATLAMAMLQDLNAMKLTMETLKETGLGRSVNKLRKHPSDQVAAASQALVAKWKKEMLGQ
;
A
#
# COMPACT_ATOMS: atom_id res chain seq x y z
N MET A 1 35.20 11.55 -58.96
CA MET A 1 35.89 12.86 -58.95
C MET A 1 35.02 13.88 -58.22
N SER A 2 35.48 14.38 -57.08
CA SER A 2 35.20 15.76 -56.61
C SER A 2 36.19 16.05 -55.48
N ALA A 3 37.05 17.02 -55.71
CA ALA A 3 38.15 17.40 -54.84
C ALA A 3 37.65 18.21 -53.64
N ASN A 4 37.85 17.72 -52.42
CA ASN A 4 37.69 18.52 -51.20
C ASN A 4 38.95 19.39 -51.02
N GLY A 5 38.92 20.60 -51.58
CA GLY A 5 39.98 21.59 -51.41
C GLY A 5 40.08 22.07 -49.96
N MET A 6 41.19 21.75 -49.29
CA MET A 6 41.66 22.43 -48.08
C MET A 6 42.08 23.86 -48.47
N TRP A 7 41.44 24.88 -47.91
CA TRP A 7 41.84 26.27 -48.12
C TRP A 7 42.61 26.78 -46.91
N THR A 8 43.82 27.26 -47.14
CA THR A 8 44.64 27.95 -46.14
C THR A 8 44.43 29.46 -46.30
N ARG A 9 44.11 30.17 -45.22
CA ARG A 9 44.06 31.65 -45.22
C ARG A 9 45.18 32.17 -44.32
N MET A 10 46.04 33.05 -44.85
CA MET A 10 47.06 33.72 -44.05
C MET A 10 46.40 34.77 -43.15
N GLY A 11 46.63 34.67 -41.84
CA GLY A 11 46.31 35.73 -40.90
C GLY A 11 47.40 36.80 -40.86
N ALA A 12 47.07 38.00 -40.37
CA ALA A 12 47.94 39.17 -40.31
C ALA A 12 49.25 38.99 -39.50
N SER A 13 49.42 37.88 -38.79
CA SER A 13 50.62 37.52 -38.02
C SER A 13 51.53 36.48 -38.70
N GLY A 14 51.30 36.16 -39.99
CA GLY A 14 52.14 35.23 -40.75
C GLY A 14 51.95 33.73 -40.41
N SER A 15 50.94 33.37 -39.62
CA SER A 15 50.60 31.97 -39.33
C SER A 15 49.50 31.46 -40.26
N SER A 16 49.71 30.30 -40.87
CA SER A 16 48.76 29.63 -41.76
C SER A 16 47.60 29.02 -40.96
N VAL A 17 46.37 29.51 -41.17
CA VAL A 17 45.15 28.94 -40.55
C VAL A 17 44.46 28.03 -41.55
N VAL A 18 44.20 26.79 -41.15
CA VAL A 18 43.44 25.82 -41.95
C VAL A 18 41.95 26.04 -41.69
N ILE A 19 41.19 26.35 -42.73
CA ILE A 19 39.72 26.45 -42.65
C ILE A 19 39.16 25.04 -42.77
N ALA A 20 38.49 24.55 -41.72
CA ALA A 20 37.91 23.22 -41.71
C ALA A 20 36.79 23.09 -42.76
N PRO A 21 36.69 21.94 -43.47
CA PRO A 21 35.60 21.67 -44.40
C PRO A 21 34.23 21.63 -43.68
N LYS A 22 33.12 21.76 -44.44
CA LYS A 22 31.72 21.76 -43.91
C LYS A 22 31.39 20.60 -42.97
N THR A 23 32.16 19.52 -43.01
CA THR A 23 32.07 18.35 -42.13
C THR A 23 33.40 18.11 -41.43
N ILE A 24 33.39 18.07 -40.10
CA ILE A 24 34.57 17.76 -39.28
C ILE A 24 34.78 16.23 -39.33
N SER A 25 35.99 15.78 -39.62
CA SER A 25 36.32 14.35 -39.63
C SER A 25 36.31 13.78 -38.19
N LYS A 26 36.02 12.48 -38.05
CA LYS A 26 36.07 11.80 -36.73
C LYS A 26 37.42 11.97 -36.02
N GLU A 27 38.52 11.99 -36.79
CA GLU A 27 39.86 12.20 -36.26
C GLU A 27 40.04 13.62 -35.68
N MET A 28 39.47 14.63 -36.34
CA MET A 28 39.51 16.01 -35.85
C MET A 28 38.59 16.21 -34.64
N GLU A 29 37.41 15.58 -34.61
CA GLU A 29 36.53 15.59 -33.43
C GLU A 29 37.24 15.00 -32.19
N GLU A 30 38.04 13.96 -32.35
CA GLU A 30 38.79 13.36 -31.25
C GLU A 30 39.93 14.27 -30.76
N ARG A 31 40.66 14.93 -31.67
CA ARG A 31 41.66 15.96 -31.30
C ARG A 31 41.01 17.14 -30.56
N MET A 32 39.81 17.55 -30.98
CA MET A 32 39.02 18.56 -30.29
C MET A 32 38.60 18.09 -28.88
N ARG A 33 38.13 16.85 -28.74
CA ARG A 33 37.75 16.26 -27.44
C ARG A 33 38.91 16.32 -26.44
N VAL A 34 40.08 15.82 -26.82
CA VAL A 34 41.28 15.81 -25.96
C VAL A 34 41.66 17.23 -25.54
N CYS A 35 41.59 18.20 -26.48
CA CYS A 35 41.88 19.60 -26.19
C CYS A 35 40.88 20.21 -25.19
N ILE A 36 39.59 19.87 -25.30
CA ILE A 36 38.54 20.33 -24.39
C ILE A 36 38.74 19.72 -23.00
N GLU A 37 39.01 18.41 -22.90
CA GLU A 37 39.28 17.74 -21.61
C GLU A 37 40.49 18.36 -20.89
N ALA A 38 41.58 18.62 -21.62
CA ALA A 38 42.78 19.23 -21.06
C ALA A 38 42.53 20.66 -20.55
N PHE A 39 41.69 21.43 -21.25
CA PHE A 39 41.28 22.76 -20.80
C PHE A 39 40.39 22.70 -19.56
N MET A 40 39.37 21.83 -19.55
CA MET A 40 38.42 21.72 -18.46
C MET A 40 39.07 21.22 -17.16
N LYS A 41 40.11 20.38 -17.24
CA LYS A 41 40.91 19.95 -16.08
C LYS A 41 41.70 21.08 -15.42
N LYS A 42 42.07 22.12 -16.18
CA LYS A 42 42.92 23.23 -15.70
C LYS A 42 42.14 24.51 -15.38
N ALA A 43 40.95 24.68 -15.97
CA ALA A 43 40.15 25.88 -15.83
C ALA A 43 39.31 25.87 -14.54
N LYS A 44 38.97 27.06 -14.02
CA LYS A 44 38.00 27.21 -12.91
C LYS A 44 36.61 26.69 -13.34
N PRO A 45 35.76 26.21 -12.42
CA PRO A 45 34.47 25.55 -12.75
C PRO A 45 33.57 26.37 -13.68
N ASP A 46 33.52 27.69 -13.47
CA ASP A 46 32.68 28.61 -14.25
C ASP A 46 33.25 28.85 -15.66
N GLN A 47 34.57 28.74 -15.82
CA GLN A 47 35.26 28.87 -17.10
C GLN A 47 35.21 27.57 -17.90
N ALA A 48 35.27 26.42 -17.23
CA ALA A 48 35.17 25.10 -17.84
C ALA A 48 33.80 24.85 -18.50
N LYS A 49 32.74 25.51 -18.01
CA LYS A 49 31.38 25.45 -18.57
C LYS A 49 31.11 26.50 -19.65
N SER A 50 32.03 27.45 -19.88
CA SER A 50 31.84 28.53 -20.85
C SER A 50 32.21 28.10 -22.28
N LEU A 51 31.19 27.87 -23.11
CA LEU A 51 31.35 27.51 -24.52
C LEU A 51 32.23 28.50 -25.30
N LYS A 52 32.20 29.80 -24.94
CA LYS A 52 33.00 30.85 -25.59
C LYS A 52 34.49 30.66 -25.31
N LEU A 53 34.86 30.37 -24.05
CA LEU A 53 36.25 30.21 -23.63
C LEU A 53 36.83 28.88 -24.16
N VAL A 54 36.05 27.81 -24.10
CA VAL A 54 36.43 26.50 -24.65
C VAL A 54 36.67 26.61 -26.16
N ARG A 55 35.79 27.31 -26.89
CA ARG A 55 35.96 27.54 -28.33
C ARG A 55 37.26 28.28 -28.64
N GLN A 56 37.53 29.39 -27.93
CA GLN A 56 38.73 30.19 -28.14
C GLN A 56 40.01 29.39 -27.86
N HIS A 57 39.98 28.51 -26.85
CA HIS A 57 41.11 27.64 -26.53
C HIS A 57 41.34 26.59 -27.64
N VAL A 58 40.29 25.92 -28.11
CA VAL A 58 40.39 24.90 -29.18
C VAL A 58 40.86 25.52 -30.50
N GLU A 59 40.30 26.68 -30.88
CA GLU A 59 40.70 27.41 -32.09
C GLU A 59 42.19 27.81 -32.06
N LYS A 60 42.69 28.25 -30.90
CA LYS A 60 44.10 28.61 -30.70
C LYS A 60 45.02 27.39 -30.68
N SER A 61 44.66 26.35 -29.95
CA SER A 61 45.51 25.17 -29.75
C SER A 61 45.62 24.29 -31.00
N LEU A 62 44.57 24.23 -31.81
CA LEU A 62 44.54 23.43 -33.04
C LEU A 62 44.68 24.27 -34.32
N SER A 63 44.90 25.60 -34.19
CA SER A 63 45.07 26.54 -35.31
C SER A 63 43.97 26.44 -36.38
N LEU A 64 42.71 26.35 -35.92
CA LEU A 64 41.53 26.14 -36.76
C LEU A 64 40.40 27.10 -36.39
N SER A 65 39.46 27.33 -37.31
CA SER A 65 38.30 28.20 -37.09
C SER A 65 37.02 27.39 -36.92
N LEU A 66 36.28 27.58 -35.81
CA LEU A 66 35.04 26.88 -35.48
C LEU A 66 33.80 27.78 -35.60
N THR A 67 33.87 28.84 -36.40
CA THR A 67 32.78 29.82 -36.59
C THR A 67 31.43 29.19 -36.91
N HIS A 68 31.41 28.09 -37.65
CA HIS A 68 30.17 27.40 -38.06
C HIS A 68 29.96 26.03 -37.41
N HIS A 69 30.75 25.63 -36.40
CA HIS A 69 30.71 24.28 -35.80
C HIS A 69 30.37 24.29 -34.30
N LYS A 70 29.50 25.21 -33.88
CA LYS A 70 29.10 25.38 -32.47
C LYS A 70 28.47 24.11 -31.87
N ASP A 71 27.72 23.35 -32.66
CA ASP A 71 26.97 22.19 -32.16
C ASP A 71 27.86 20.96 -31.92
N VAL A 72 28.92 20.78 -32.72
CA VAL A 72 29.94 19.75 -32.48
C VAL A 72 30.65 20.02 -31.16
N LEU A 73 31.02 21.28 -30.92
CA LEU A 73 31.69 21.68 -29.68
C LEU A 73 30.80 21.47 -28.45
N LYS A 74 29.51 21.83 -28.52
CA LYS A 74 28.53 21.56 -27.45
C LYS A 74 28.39 20.08 -27.16
N ARG A 75 28.28 19.24 -28.20
CA ARG A 75 28.13 17.79 -28.06
C ARG A 75 29.33 17.16 -27.37
N LEU A 76 30.54 17.56 -27.77
CA LEU A 76 31.78 17.07 -27.16
C LEU A 76 31.90 17.52 -25.69
N MET A 77 31.62 18.79 -25.39
CA MET A 77 31.62 19.29 -24.01
C MET A 77 30.62 18.54 -23.11
N HIS A 78 29.41 18.27 -23.62
CA HIS A 78 28.40 17.56 -22.84
C HIS A 78 28.81 16.11 -22.57
N GLY A 79 29.37 15.42 -23.57
CA GLY A 79 29.89 14.06 -23.38
C GLY A 79 31.05 13.98 -22.38
N ILE A 80 31.91 14.99 -22.34
CA ILE A 80 33.02 15.06 -21.37
C ILE A 80 32.48 15.30 -19.95
N LEU A 81 31.52 16.20 -19.78
CA LEU A 81 30.92 16.50 -18.48
C LEU A 81 30.16 15.30 -17.90
N GLN A 82 29.47 14.53 -18.75
CA GLN A 82 28.80 13.30 -18.32
C GLN A 82 29.80 12.20 -17.94
N ARG A 83 30.92 12.07 -18.67
CA ARG A 83 32.00 11.12 -18.32
C ARG A 83 32.75 11.50 -17.04
N GLY A 84 32.91 12.80 -16.75
CA GLY A 84 33.54 13.28 -15.53
C GLY A 84 32.74 13.02 -14.24
N GLN A 85 31.47 12.60 -14.34
CA GLN A 85 30.66 12.13 -13.21
C GLN A 85 30.74 10.62 -13.00
N ALA A 86 31.37 9.87 -13.91
CA ALA A 86 31.61 8.44 -13.75
C ALA A 86 32.94 8.21 -13.03
N VAL A 87 32.86 7.85 -11.76
CA VAL A 87 34.02 7.38 -10.97
C VAL A 87 34.54 6.09 -11.58
N THR A 88 35.87 6.05 -11.78
CA THR A 88 36.67 4.96 -12.33
C THR A 88 36.70 3.72 -11.43
N THR A 89 36.42 2.55 -11.99
CA THR A 89 36.96 1.26 -11.51
C THR A 89 37.50 0.46 -12.71
N GLN A 90 38.71 -0.08 -12.54
CA GLN A 90 39.44 -0.92 -13.48
C GLN A 90 38.87 -2.37 -13.51
N PRO A 91 39.24 -3.19 -14.52
CA PRO A 91 38.60 -4.47 -14.77
C PRO A 91 39.23 -5.59 -13.90
N GLU A 92 38.46 -6.15 -12.98
CA GLU A 92 38.75 -7.44 -12.35
C GLU A 92 37.58 -8.41 -12.56
N VAL A 93 37.98 -9.69 -12.64
CA VAL A 93 37.24 -10.96 -12.72
C VAL A 93 35.78 -10.88 -12.26
N PRO A 94 34.81 -11.54 -12.95
CA PRO A 94 33.39 -11.46 -12.62
C PRO A 94 33.10 -12.13 -11.28
N VAL A 95 33.28 -11.38 -10.21
CA VAL A 95 32.74 -11.68 -8.89
C VAL A 95 31.34 -11.08 -8.84
N ARG A 96 30.39 -11.95 -8.52
CA ARG A 96 28.97 -11.66 -8.28
C ARG A 96 28.85 -10.36 -7.45
N PRO A 97 28.02 -9.37 -7.84
CA PRO A 97 27.94 -8.13 -7.09
C PRO A 97 27.48 -8.42 -5.66
N GLU A 98 28.37 -8.23 -4.69
CA GLU A 98 27.98 -8.04 -3.30
C GLU A 98 27.12 -6.80 -3.27
N ILE A 99 25.85 -7.00 -2.90
CA ILE A 99 24.92 -5.93 -2.57
C ILE A 99 25.49 -5.26 -1.32
N THR A 100 26.29 -4.21 -1.50
CA THR A 100 26.48 -3.23 -0.44
C THR A 100 25.15 -2.52 -0.26
N ILE A 101 24.34 -3.07 0.66
CA ILE A 101 23.20 -2.38 1.25
C ILE A 101 23.74 -1.05 1.75
N ALA A 102 23.38 0.04 1.07
CA ALA A 102 23.52 1.35 1.65
C ALA A 102 22.81 1.29 3.00
N LYS A 103 23.53 1.53 4.12
CA LYS A 103 22.90 1.70 5.43
C LYS A 103 21.86 2.82 5.29
N THR A 104 20.60 2.46 5.10
CA THR A 104 19.48 3.36 4.89
C THR A 104 19.22 4.09 6.20
N LYS A 105 19.70 5.34 6.30
CA LYS A 105 18.96 6.37 7.05
C LYS A 105 17.77 6.84 6.20
N ALA A 106 16.95 5.91 5.73
CA ALA A 106 15.62 6.22 5.22
C ALA A 106 14.69 6.10 6.42
N THR A 107 14.61 7.17 7.23
CA THR A 107 13.54 7.30 8.21
C THR A 107 12.27 7.48 7.40
N TRP A 108 11.48 6.42 7.30
CA TRP A 108 10.17 6.51 6.68
C TRP A 108 9.37 7.63 7.34
N TRP A 109 8.44 8.22 6.59
CA TRP A 109 7.66 9.34 7.08
C TRP A 109 6.90 8.96 8.37
N LYS A 110 7.04 9.79 9.42
CA LYS A 110 6.31 9.70 10.70
C LYS A 110 6.48 8.36 11.45
N GLN A 111 7.72 7.86 11.56
CA GLN A 111 8.04 6.58 12.20
C GLN A 111 7.49 6.42 13.63
N ASP A 112 7.70 7.42 14.48
CA ASP A 112 7.26 7.36 15.89
C ASP A 112 5.73 7.34 15.98
N GLU A 113 5.05 8.22 15.24
CA GLU A 113 3.58 8.28 15.23
C GLU A 113 2.96 7.02 14.65
N ARG A 114 3.59 6.42 13.63
CA ARG A 114 3.14 5.15 13.05
C ARG A 114 3.30 4.00 14.03
N ARG A 115 4.43 3.94 14.73
CA ARG A 115 4.70 2.93 15.75
C ARG A 115 3.68 3.00 16.87
N GLU A 116 3.41 4.20 17.38
CA GLU A 116 2.44 4.41 18.46
C GLU A 116 1.01 4.10 17.99
N ALA A 117 0.63 4.51 16.77
CA ALA A 117 -0.65 4.14 16.17
C ALA A 117 -0.80 2.62 15.97
N LEU A 118 0.26 1.93 15.53
CA LEU A 118 0.28 0.47 15.40
C LEU A 118 0.08 -0.22 16.74
N LEU A 119 0.77 0.24 17.79
CA LEU A 119 0.63 -0.30 19.14
C LEU A 119 -0.81 -0.17 19.63
N MET A 120 -1.35 1.06 19.59
CA MET A 120 -2.71 1.34 20.07
C MET A 120 -3.78 0.60 19.25
N GLY A 121 -3.67 0.63 17.92
CA GLY A 121 -4.60 -0.05 17.04
C GLY A 121 -4.57 -1.57 17.20
N SER A 122 -3.39 -2.15 17.44
CA SER A 122 -3.26 -3.59 17.71
C SER A 122 -3.91 -3.99 19.03
N HIS A 123 -3.74 -3.18 20.08
CA HIS A 123 -4.43 -3.38 21.36
C HIS A 123 -5.95 -3.28 21.22
N ARG A 124 -6.46 -2.27 20.51
CA ARG A 124 -7.89 -2.12 20.26
C ARG A 124 -8.46 -3.29 19.46
N LEU A 125 -7.78 -3.69 18.38
CA LEU A 125 -8.21 -4.84 17.59
C LEU A 125 -8.25 -6.13 18.43
N PHE A 126 -7.23 -6.34 19.28
CA PHE A 126 -7.20 -7.48 20.18
C PHE A 126 -8.36 -7.46 21.18
N GLN A 127 -8.61 -6.32 21.85
CA GLN A 127 -9.73 -6.17 22.79
C GLN A 127 -11.07 -6.38 22.09
N PHE A 128 -11.25 -5.79 20.92
CA PHE A 128 -12.46 -5.94 20.13
C PHE A 128 -12.73 -7.40 19.77
N ALA A 129 -11.70 -8.14 19.33
CA ALA A 129 -11.80 -9.56 19.00
C ALA A 129 -12.04 -10.47 20.23
N VAL A 130 -11.59 -10.06 21.42
CA VAL A 130 -11.94 -10.73 22.69
C VAL A 130 -13.42 -10.54 23.01
N GLU A 131 -13.97 -9.35 22.76
CA GLU A 131 -15.38 -9.03 22.98
C GLU A 131 -16.31 -9.63 21.91
N HIS A 132 -15.80 -9.89 20.71
CA HIS A 132 -16.52 -10.41 19.54
C HIS A 132 -15.82 -11.66 18.96
N PRO A 133 -15.93 -12.84 19.61
CA PRO A 133 -15.23 -14.05 19.19
C PRO A 133 -15.54 -14.53 17.76
N GLU A 134 -16.68 -14.13 17.19
CA GLU A 134 -17.09 -14.43 15.81
C GLU A 134 -16.10 -13.92 14.76
N CYS A 135 -15.40 -12.82 15.03
CA CYS A 135 -14.40 -12.23 14.14
C CYS A 135 -12.96 -12.58 14.56
N GLY A 136 -12.80 -13.48 15.53
CA GLY A 136 -11.50 -13.80 16.13
C GLY A 136 -10.50 -14.40 15.13
N LEU A 137 -10.96 -15.23 14.18
CA LEU A 137 -10.09 -15.78 13.13
C LEU A 137 -9.51 -14.68 12.22
N ASP A 138 -10.32 -13.70 11.82
CA ASP A 138 -9.85 -12.57 10.99
C ASP A 138 -8.83 -11.71 11.74
N ALA A 139 -9.02 -11.51 13.04
CA ALA A 139 -8.05 -10.82 13.89
C ALA A 139 -6.75 -11.61 14.04
N ILE A 140 -6.81 -12.94 14.25
CA ILE A 140 -5.63 -13.81 14.29
C ILE A 140 -4.87 -13.74 12.96
N GLN A 141 -5.57 -13.87 11.83
CA GLN A 141 -4.98 -13.80 10.49
C GLN A 141 -4.28 -12.45 10.28
N THR A 142 -4.91 -11.35 10.68
CA THR A 142 -4.34 -10.00 10.65
C THR A 142 -3.05 -9.90 11.46
N PHE A 143 -3.04 -10.39 12.71
CA PHE A 143 -1.84 -10.36 13.54
C PHE A 143 -0.71 -11.24 13.00
N CYS A 144 -1.03 -12.39 12.42
CA CYS A 144 -0.05 -13.25 11.76
C CYS A 144 0.56 -12.56 10.52
N ASP A 145 -0.27 -11.91 9.70
CA ASP A 145 0.22 -11.17 8.53
C ASP A 145 1.07 -9.97 8.94
N LEU A 146 0.63 -9.18 9.92
CA LEU A 146 1.39 -8.04 10.43
C LEU A 146 2.72 -8.46 11.05
N SER A 147 2.73 -9.49 11.89
CA SER A 147 3.96 -9.98 12.54
C SER A 147 4.97 -10.50 11.52
N SER A 148 4.52 -11.11 10.42
CA SER A 148 5.40 -11.62 9.36
C SER A 148 6.19 -10.55 8.61
N ILE A 149 5.75 -9.29 8.67
CA ILE A 149 6.36 -8.15 7.98
C ILE A 149 6.92 -7.11 8.95
N MET A 150 6.88 -7.37 10.27
CA MET A 150 7.23 -6.39 11.28
C MET A 150 8.73 -6.43 11.62
N ASN A 151 9.44 -5.33 11.36
CA ASN A 151 10.85 -5.18 11.72
C ASN A 151 11.07 -4.82 13.20
N ASP A 152 10.06 -4.24 13.87
CA ASP A 152 10.12 -3.89 15.29
C ASP A 152 9.96 -5.16 16.14
N PRO A 153 10.98 -5.57 16.92
CA PRO A 153 10.93 -6.81 17.69
C PRO A 153 9.86 -6.83 18.78
N GLU A 154 9.58 -5.67 19.41
CA GLU A 154 8.58 -5.57 20.48
C GLU A 154 7.17 -5.72 19.90
N LEU A 155 6.89 -5.02 18.80
CA LEU A 155 5.61 -5.16 18.10
C LEU A 155 5.45 -6.56 17.50
N HIS A 156 6.51 -7.14 16.93
CA HIS A 156 6.46 -8.51 16.42
C HIS A 156 6.07 -9.52 17.53
N GLN A 157 6.70 -9.41 18.71
CA GLN A 157 6.38 -10.25 19.85
C GLN A 157 4.95 -10.03 20.35
N LEU A 158 4.51 -8.76 20.44
CA LEU A 158 3.16 -8.41 20.86
C LEU A 158 2.09 -8.99 19.93
N LEU A 159 2.24 -8.79 18.61
CA LEU A 159 1.30 -9.28 17.60
C LEU A 159 1.23 -10.82 17.64
N THR A 160 2.39 -11.49 17.77
CA THR A 160 2.44 -12.95 17.91
C THR A 160 1.75 -13.42 19.19
N ALA A 161 1.91 -12.69 20.30
CA ALA A 161 1.26 -13.00 21.57
C ALA A 161 -0.27 -12.83 21.47
N PHE A 162 -0.76 -11.75 20.85
CA PHE A 162 -2.18 -11.54 20.61
C PHE A 162 -2.79 -12.64 19.74
N ALA A 163 -2.14 -12.97 18.62
CA ALA A 163 -2.58 -14.05 17.74
C ALA A 163 -2.72 -15.39 18.51
N ARG A 164 -1.72 -15.75 19.33
CA ARG A 164 -1.75 -16.98 20.13
C ARG A 164 -2.78 -16.92 21.27
N GLN A 165 -2.97 -15.76 21.89
CA GLN A 165 -3.93 -15.60 22.97
C GLN A 165 -5.37 -15.72 22.46
N LEU A 166 -5.71 -15.09 21.34
CA LEU A 166 -6.98 -15.33 20.66
C LEU A 166 -7.09 -16.79 20.22
N GLY A 167 -6.02 -17.34 19.65
CA GLY A 167 -5.89 -18.73 19.25
C GLY A 167 -6.18 -19.75 20.34
N SER A 168 -5.86 -19.43 21.60
CA SER A 168 -6.10 -20.32 22.73
C SER A 168 -7.59 -20.64 22.95
N GLY A 169 -8.48 -19.75 22.51
CA GLY A 169 -9.92 -19.99 22.52
C GLY A 169 -10.36 -21.09 21.54
N TYR A 170 -9.56 -21.43 20.54
CA TYR A 170 -9.89 -22.43 19.52
C TYR A 170 -9.28 -23.81 19.80
N VAL A 171 -8.50 -23.95 20.88
CA VAL A 171 -7.94 -25.24 21.28
C VAL A 171 -9.07 -26.13 21.77
N ASP A 172 -9.20 -27.32 21.16
CA ASP A 172 -10.24 -28.32 21.46
C ASP A 172 -11.69 -27.81 21.30
N GLN A 173 -11.90 -26.69 20.61
CA GLN A 173 -13.23 -26.20 20.23
C GLN A 173 -13.48 -26.54 18.76
N ASP A 174 -14.70 -26.96 18.47
CA ASP A 174 -15.14 -27.11 17.10
C ASP A 174 -15.63 -25.74 16.56
N LEU A 175 -15.08 -25.36 15.41
CA LEU A 175 -15.43 -24.14 14.68
C LEU A 175 -16.69 -24.37 13.86
N LEU A 176 -17.71 -23.54 14.07
CA LEU A 176 -18.91 -23.52 13.22
C LEU A 176 -18.61 -22.79 11.89
N PRO A 177 -19.18 -23.21 10.75
CA PRO A 177 -20.21 -24.22 10.58
C PRO A 177 -19.66 -25.66 10.49
N GLU A 178 -19.89 -26.45 11.52
CA GLU A 178 -19.50 -27.85 11.57
C GLU A 178 -20.38 -28.70 10.65
N TRP A 179 -19.77 -29.55 9.83
CA TRP A 179 -20.46 -30.74 9.36
C TRP A 179 -20.32 -31.83 10.41
N THR A 180 -21.32 -32.71 10.49
CA THR A 180 -21.27 -33.84 11.43
C THR A 180 -20.08 -34.73 11.08
N LEU A 181 -19.34 -35.18 12.11
CA LEU A 181 -18.20 -36.07 11.93
C LEU A 181 -18.60 -37.27 11.06
N HIS A 182 -17.78 -37.58 10.06
CA HIS A 182 -18.02 -38.63 9.05
C HIS A 182 -19.21 -38.42 8.10
N THR A 183 -19.82 -37.23 8.07
CA THR A 183 -20.73 -36.83 6.99
C THR A 183 -20.00 -36.06 5.90
N GLN A 184 -20.61 -35.99 4.71
CA GLN A 184 -20.08 -35.22 3.59
C GLN A 184 -20.25 -33.70 3.85
N PRO A 185 -19.16 -32.91 3.90
CA PRO A 185 -19.24 -31.45 4.00
C PRO A 185 -19.76 -30.83 2.71
N SER A 186 -20.46 -29.70 2.79
CA SER A 186 -20.77 -28.87 1.62
C SER A 186 -19.52 -28.15 1.07
N PRO A 187 -19.53 -27.68 -0.19
CA PRO A 187 -18.42 -26.91 -0.76
C PRO A 187 -18.03 -25.69 0.09
N LEU A 188 -19.02 -24.94 0.60
CA LEU A 188 -18.76 -23.78 1.46
C LEU A 188 -18.06 -24.18 2.76
N GLN A 189 -18.51 -25.25 3.42
CA GLN A 189 -17.87 -25.76 4.64
C GLN A 189 -16.42 -26.22 4.40
N VAL A 190 -16.13 -26.79 3.22
CA VAL A 190 -14.76 -27.12 2.83
C VAL A 190 -13.90 -25.84 2.75
N LEU A 191 -14.40 -24.79 2.09
CA LEU A 191 -13.67 -23.53 1.94
C LEU A 191 -13.47 -22.80 3.26
N ASP A 192 -14.50 -22.75 4.11
CA ASP A 192 -14.43 -22.18 5.45
C ASP A 192 -13.38 -22.91 6.30
N CYS A 193 -13.37 -24.25 6.23
CA CYS A 193 -12.38 -25.08 6.94
C CYS A 193 -10.96 -24.85 6.41
N VAL A 194 -10.76 -24.71 5.10
CA VAL A 194 -9.44 -24.36 4.52
C VAL A 194 -8.97 -23.00 5.04
N SER A 195 -9.85 -22.00 5.11
CA SER A 195 -9.53 -20.65 5.59
C SER A 195 -9.15 -20.65 7.08
N SER A 196 -9.96 -21.31 7.93
CA SER A 196 -9.69 -21.42 9.37
C SER A 196 -8.45 -22.26 9.67
N MET A 197 -8.24 -23.37 8.95
CA MET A 197 -7.03 -24.19 9.03
C MET A 197 -5.78 -23.37 8.72
N TYR A 198 -5.79 -22.61 7.63
CA TYR A 198 -4.67 -21.76 7.23
C TYR A 198 -4.31 -20.77 8.35
N THR A 199 -5.33 -20.17 8.96
CA THR A 199 -5.15 -19.20 10.04
C THR A 199 -4.61 -19.84 11.32
N LEU A 200 -5.21 -20.94 11.79
CA LEU A 200 -4.85 -21.58 13.06
C LEU A 200 -3.49 -22.29 13.01
N GLU A 201 -3.17 -22.96 11.90
CA GLU A 201 -1.90 -23.69 11.79
C GLU A 201 -0.69 -22.73 11.80
N ARG A 202 -0.85 -21.47 11.37
CA ARG A 202 0.20 -20.42 11.45
C ARG A 202 0.58 -20.05 12.88
N ILE A 203 -0.32 -20.22 13.84
CA ILE A 203 -0.05 -19.99 15.27
C ILE A 203 0.29 -21.28 16.02
N GLY A 204 0.36 -22.41 15.32
CA GLY A 204 0.63 -23.72 15.90
C GLY A 204 -0.59 -24.36 16.59
N VAL A 205 -1.80 -23.90 16.28
CA VAL A 205 -3.05 -24.50 16.77
C VAL A 205 -3.57 -25.44 15.69
N GLN A 206 -3.76 -26.71 16.03
CA GLN A 206 -4.30 -27.69 15.10
C GLN A 206 -5.82 -27.53 14.98
N HIS A 207 -6.32 -27.37 13.76
CA HIS A 207 -7.75 -27.32 13.50
C HIS A 207 -8.40 -28.70 13.74
N SER A 208 -9.54 -28.75 14.44
CA SER A 208 -10.20 -30.01 14.85
C SER A 208 -10.57 -30.91 13.65
N ARG A 209 -11.03 -30.30 12.56
CA ARG A 209 -11.39 -31.00 11.30
C ARG A 209 -10.24 -31.24 10.30
N SER A 210 -8.99 -30.92 10.63
CA SER A 210 -7.87 -31.01 9.68
C SER A 210 -7.69 -32.44 9.12
N ALA A 211 -7.76 -33.46 9.97
CA ALA A 211 -7.63 -34.87 9.56
C ALA A 211 -8.82 -35.33 8.70
N ASP A 212 -10.04 -34.96 9.11
CA ASP A 212 -11.27 -35.34 8.40
C ASP A 212 -11.34 -34.69 7.01
N LEU A 213 -10.96 -33.41 6.91
CA LEU A 213 -10.94 -32.70 5.63
C LEU A 213 -9.95 -33.34 4.67
N ARG A 214 -8.73 -33.64 5.13
CA ARG A 214 -7.72 -34.31 4.30
C ARG A 214 -8.19 -35.69 3.85
N SER A 215 -8.75 -36.48 4.76
CA SER A 215 -9.35 -37.77 4.42
C SER A 215 -10.47 -37.64 3.40
N PHE A 216 -11.38 -36.67 3.58
CA PHE A 216 -12.47 -36.40 2.66
C PHE A 216 -11.96 -36.06 1.25
N LEU A 217 -10.94 -35.21 1.13
CA LEU A 217 -10.39 -34.79 -0.16
C LEU A 217 -9.55 -35.88 -0.84
N ASP A 218 -8.81 -36.69 -0.07
CA ASP A 218 -8.01 -37.80 -0.60
C ASP A 218 -8.90 -38.93 -1.15
N HIS A 219 -9.97 -39.28 -0.42
CA HIS A 219 -10.92 -40.33 -0.85
C HIS A 219 -11.96 -39.81 -1.85
N GLY A 220 -12.20 -38.50 -1.86
CA GLY A 220 -13.29 -37.83 -2.58
C GLY A 220 -12.87 -37.16 -3.89
N SER A 221 -11.76 -37.57 -4.52
CA SER A 221 -11.16 -36.98 -5.73
C SER A 221 -12.07 -36.81 -6.98
N SER A 222 -13.39 -36.98 -6.86
CA SER A 222 -14.40 -36.66 -7.88
C SER A 222 -15.73 -36.05 -7.37
N LEU A 223 -15.88 -35.68 -6.09
CA LEU A 223 -17.19 -35.24 -5.56
C LEU A 223 -17.52 -33.78 -5.88
N TYR A 224 -16.53 -32.89 -5.76
CA TYR A 224 -16.68 -31.47 -6.05
C TYR A 224 -15.66 -31.03 -7.09
N SER A 225 -16.15 -30.23 -8.02
CA SER A 225 -15.37 -29.57 -9.05
C SER A 225 -15.00 -28.15 -8.60
N PRO A 226 -14.05 -27.48 -9.29
CA PRO A 226 -13.82 -26.05 -9.08
C PRO A 226 -15.07 -25.19 -9.22
N GLU A 227 -16.06 -25.62 -10.01
CA GLU A 227 -17.33 -24.92 -10.18
C GLU A 227 -18.17 -24.94 -8.90
N ASP A 228 -18.16 -26.05 -8.16
CA ASP A 228 -18.86 -26.16 -6.87
C ASP A 228 -18.23 -25.25 -5.80
N TYR A 229 -16.91 -25.06 -5.85
CA TYR A 229 -16.19 -24.21 -4.89
C TYR A 229 -16.26 -22.73 -5.24
N PHE A 230 -16.05 -22.37 -6.51
CA PHE A 230 -15.82 -20.98 -6.91
C PHE A 230 -16.97 -20.39 -7.74
N GLY A 231 -17.99 -21.17 -8.09
CA GLY A 231 -19.05 -20.76 -9.00
C GLY A 231 -18.59 -20.60 -10.45
N TRP A 232 -17.41 -21.14 -10.80
CA TRP A 232 -16.88 -21.23 -12.16
C TRP A 232 -15.76 -22.27 -12.26
N ASN A 233 -15.50 -22.78 -13.46
CA ASN A 233 -14.43 -23.73 -13.72
C ASN A 233 -13.30 -23.11 -14.57
N PRO A 234 -12.06 -22.97 -14.03
CA PRO A 234 -10.93 -22.41 -14.77
C PRO A 234 -10.53 -23.19 -16.03
N ALA A 235 -10.92 -24.45 -16.16
CA ALA A 235 -10.69 -25.24 -17.36
C ALA A 235 -11.68 -24.93 -18.50
N LEU A 236 -12.84 -24.34 -18.18
CA LEU A 236 -13.92 -24.11 -19.15
C LEU A 236 -13.94 -22.68 -19.72
N GLY A 237 -13.45 -21.69 -18.99
CA GLY A 237 -13.42 -20.31 -19.46
C GLY A 237 -13.15 -19.30 -18.34
N VAL A 238 -13.17 -18.01 -18.68
CA VAL A 238 -13.11 -16.87 -17.75
C VAL A 238 -14.36 -16.83 -16.84
N PRO A 239 -14.27 -16.40 -15.57
CA PRO A 239 -15.45 -16.30 -14.71
C PRO A 239 -16.41 -15.23 -15.25
N SER A 240 -17.69 -15.58 -15.34
CA SER A 240 -18.76 -14.64 -15.67
C SER A 240 -19.47 -14.14 -14.41
N SER A 241 -19.90 -12.88 -14.43
CA SER A 241 -20.78 -12.32 -13.42
C SER A 241 -22.15 -12.99 -13.44
N ASP A 242 -22.75 -13.16 -12.28
CA ASP A 242 -24.12 -13.60 -12.07
C ASP A 242 -24.82 -12.66 -11.06
N PRO A 243 -26.11 -12.86 -10.72
CA PRO A 243 -26.83 -11.97 -9.80
C PRO A 243 -26.25 -11.91 -8.36
N GLU A 244 -25.46 -12.90 -7.95
CA GLU A 244 -24.93 -13.00 -6.59
C GLU A 244 -23.46 -12.53 -6.51
N GLN A 245 -22.66 -12.78 -7.55
CA GLN A 245 -21.23 -12.49 -7.57
C GLN A 245 -20.76 -11.99 -8.94
N SER A 246 -19.95 -10.92 -8.92
CA SER A 246 -19.24 -10.46 -10.11
C SER A 246 -18.14 -11.45 -10.51
N GLY A 247 -17.75 -11.44 -11.79
CA GLY A 247 -16.59 -12.20 -12.26
C GLY A 247 -15.30 -11.80 -11.54
N PHE A 248 -15.18 -10.53 -11.13
CA PHE A 248 -14.06 -10.03 -10.33
C PHE A 248 -14.01 -10.68 -8.95
N GLN A 249 -15.17 -10.76 -8.27
CA GLN A 249 -15.28 -11.37 -6.94
C GLN A 249 -14.98 -12.87 -6.98
N LYS A 250 -15.51 -13.61 -7.97
CA LYS A 250 -15.20 -15.03 -8.18
C LYS A 250 -13.70 -15.28 -8.37
N MET A 251 -13.05 -14.44 -9.18
CA MET A 251 -11.61 -14.51 -9.42
C MET A 251 -10.81 -14.21 -8.14
N SER A 252 -11.20 -13.16 -7.41
CA SER A 252 -10.57 -12.73 -6.15
C SER A 252 -10.63 -13.82 -5.07
N ASN A 253 -11.81 -14.42 -4.90
CA ASN A 253 -12.05 -15.51 -3.96
C ASN A 253 -11.24 -16.76 -4.33
N ALA A 254 -11.24 -17.15 -5.61
CA ALA A 254 -10.50 -18.31 -6.08
C ALA A 254 -8.97 -18.17 -5.86
N LEU A 255 -8.39 -17.00 -6.19
CA LEU A 255 -6.96 -16.74 -5.92
C LEU A 255 -6.64 -16.81 -4.43
N THR A 256 -7.50 -16.24 -3.59
CA THR A 256 -7.33 -16.23 -2.13
C THR A 256 -7.34 -17.65 -1.56
N LEU A 257 -8.40 -18.41 -1.84
CA LEU A 257 -8.58 -19.76 -1.30
C LEU A 257 -7.54 -20.75 -1.85
N LEU A 258 -7.14 -20.63 -3.12
CA LEU A 258 -6.08 -21.47 -3.67
C LEU A 258 -4.71 -21.14 -3.08
N SER A 259 -4.46 -19.89 -2.66
CA SER A 259 -3.22 -19.54 -1.94
C SER A 259 -3.17 -20.17 -0.54
N TYR A 260 -4.30 -20.23 0.17
CA TYR A 260 -4.43 -20.92 1.45
C TYR A 260 -4.27 -22.43 1.28
N ALA A 261 -5.00 -23.01 0.32
CA ALA A 261 -4.93 -24.43 0.01
C ALA A 261 -3.51 -24.85 -0.41
N TYR A 262 -2.82 -24.03 -1.19
CA TYR A 262 -1.40 -24.25 -1.54
C TYR A 262 -0.51 -24.34 -0.30
N THR A 263 -0.64 -23.39 0.63
CA THR A 263 0.14 -23.37 1.88
C THR A 263 -0.13 -24.59 2.75
N LEU A 264 -1.38 -25.06 2.77
CA LEU A 264 -1.81 -26.25 3.52
C LEU A 264 -1.53 -27.57 2.79
N ASN A 265 -1.02 -27.53 1.55
CA ASN A 265 -0.89 -28.68 0.66
C ASN A 265 -2.22 -29.44 0.48
N ILE A 266 -3.27 -28.69 0.15
CA ILE A 266 -4.63 -29.18 -0.11
C ILE A 266 -4.98 -28.93 -1.58
N SER A 267 -5.60 -29.91 -2.24
CA SER A 267 -6.08 -29.79 -3.61
C SER A 267 -7.59 -29.51 -3.65
N LEU A 268 -7.99 -28.47 -4.37
CA LEU A 268 -9.41 -28.09 -4.62
C LEU A 268 -9.83 -28.36 -6.08
N GLY A 269 -9.14 -29.30 -6.76
CA GLY A 269 -9.46 -29.69 -8.13
C GLY A 269 -8.91 -28.76 -9.23
N CYS A 270 -8.31 -27.63 -8.87
CA CYS A 270 -7.55 -26.76 -9.78
C CYS A 270 -6.32 -26.16 -9.10
N THR A 271 -5.44 -25.54 -9.88
CA THR A 271 -4.20 -24.93 -9.39
C THR A 271 -4.28 -23.42 -9.38
N TYR A 272 -3.51 -22.76 -8.51
CA TYR A 272 -3.39 -21.30 -8.51
C TYR A 272 -3.00 -20.76 -9.90
N ALA A 273 -2.07 -21.42 -10.60
CA ALA A 273 -1.69 -21.06 -11.97
C ALA A 273 -2.86 -21.13 -12.97
N SER A 274 -3.73 -22.15 -12.87
CA SER A 274 -4.89 -22.29 -13.76
C SER A 274 -5.90 -21.16 -13.61
N VAL A 275 -6.05 -20.62 -12.39
CA VAL A 275 -6.88 -19.43 -12.13
C VAL A 275 -6.16 -18.17 -12.60
N LEU A 276 -4.91 -17.94 -12.17
CA LEU A 276 -4.13 -16.75 -12.52
C LEU A 276 -4.00 -16.53 -14.04
N HIS A 277 -4.02 -17.62 -14.81
CA HIS A 277 -4.02 -17.58 -16.28
C HIS A 277 -5.07 -16.63 -16.87
N TRP A 278 -6.23 -16.50 -16.21
CA TRP A 278 -7.37 -15.69 -16.65
C TRP A 278 -7.30 -14.22 -16.24
N LEU A 279 -6.31 -13.81 -15.42
CA LEU A 279 -6.14 -12.41 -15.00
C LEU A 279 -6.11 -11.41 -16.17
N PRO A 280 -5.46 -11.70 -17.32
CA PRO A 280 -5.44 -10.79 -18.46
C PRO A 280 -6.80 -10.48 -19.09
N SER A 281 -7.80 -11.34 -18.89
CA SER A 281 -9.16 -11.11 -19.41
C SER A 281 -9.85 -9.92 -18.75
N PHE A 282 -9.36 -9.47 -17.60
CA PHE A 282 -9.85 -8.30 -16.88
C PHE A 282 -9.11 -7.00 -17.26
N TYR A 283 -8.11 -7.08 -18.14
CA TYR A 283 -7.39 -5.90 -18.61
C TYR A 283 -8.07 -5.26 -19.82
N PRO A 284 -7.98 -3.92 -19.98
CA PRO A 284 -7.45 -2.98 -19.00
C PRO A 284 -8.45 -2.73 -17.86
N TYR A 285 -7.92 -2.50 -16.65
CA TYR A 285 -8.73 -2.10 -15.52
C TYR A 285 -9.40 -0.74 -15.76
N GLN A 286 -10.64 -0.63 -15.31
CA GLN A 286 -11.52 0.50 -15.59
C GLN A 286 -11.62 1.45 -14.40
N GLY A 287 -11.92 2.72 -14.67
CA GLY A 287 -12.18 3.71 -13.63
C GLY A 287 -13.61 3.63 -13.07
N PRO A 288 -13.91 4.34 -11.98
CA PRO A 288 -15.24 4.31 -11.36
C PRO A 288 -16.35 4.93 -12.22
N SER A 289 -16.02 5.70 -13.26
CA SER A 289 -17.02 6.29 -14.17
C SER A 289 -17.44 5.37 -15.31
N THR A 290 -16.74 4.24 -15.49
CA THR A 290 -16.88 3.35 -16.66
C THR A 290 -17.59 2.03 -16.35
N MET A 291 -17.85 1.75 -15.08
CA MET A 291 -18.57 0.55 -14.62
C MET A 291 -19.43 0.90 -13.41
N ASP A 292 -20.30 -0.01 -12.99
CA ASP A 292 -21.08 0.18 -11.77
C ASP A 292 -20.20 0.13 -10.51
N GLU A 293 -20.73 0.65 -9.40
CA GLU A 293 -19.95 0.81 -8.18
C GLU A 293 -19.55 -0.55 -7.58
N THR A 294 -20.41 -1.57 -7.66
CA THR A 294 -20.11 -2.90 -7.13
C THR A 294 -18.97 -3.56 -7.92
N ASP A 295 -19.08 -3.60 -9.25
CA ASP A 295 -18.03 -4.16 -10.11
C ASP A 295 -16.72 -3.38 -9.98
N TYR A 296 -16.77 -2.06 -9.78
CA TYR A 296 -15.58 -1.25 -9.54
C TYR A 296 -14.88 -1.61 -8.22
N LEU A 297 -15.65 -1.79 -7.14
CA LEU A 297 -15.13 -2.21 -5.84
C LEU A 297 -14.53 -3.62 -5.95
N ASP A 298 -15.22 -4.56 -6.58
CA ASP A 298 -14.74 -5.93 -6.76
C ASP A 298 -13.48 -5.98 -7.64
N GLN A 299 -13.38 -5.14 -8.67
CA GLN A 299 -12.16 -4.96 -9.46
C GLN A 299 -11.00 -4.47 -8.58
N CYS A 300 -11.25 -3.48 -7.72
CA CYS A 300 -10.24 -2.95 -6.80
C CYS A 300 -9.73 -4.05 -5.84
N TYR A 301 -10.64 -4.88 -5.32
CA TYR A 301 -10.27 -6.02 -4.49
C TYR A 301 -9.51 -7.09 -5.28
N LEU A 302 -9.93 -7.44 -6.49
CA LEU A 302 -9.20 -8.38 -7.35
C LEU A 302 -7.75 -7.93 -7.57
N VAL A 303 -7.56 -6.64 -7.90
CA VAL A 303 -6.21 -6.07 -8.10
C VAL A 303 -5.37 -6.27 -6.84
N CYS A 304 -5.90 -5.89 -5.67
CA CYS A 304 -5.17 -6.03 -4.40
C CYS A 304 -4.90 -7.50 -4.06
N ARG A 305 -5.91 -8.38 -4.16
CA ARG A 305 -5.79 -9.81 -3.82
C ARG A 305 -4.84 -10.56 -4.75
N SER A 306 -4.79 -10.22 -6.04
CA SER A 306 -3.80 -10.81 -6.95
C SER A 306 -2.37 -10.53 -6.49
N ILE A 307 -2.07 -9.30 -6.06
CA ILE A 307 -0.76 -8.92 -5.52
C ILE A 307 -0.51 -9.59 -4.17
N LEU A 308 -1.47 -9.53 -3.24
CA LEU A 308 -1.30 -10.05 -1.89
C LEU A 308 -1.10 -11.56 -1.86
N THR A 309 -1.86 -12.32 -2.66
CA THR A 309 -1.67 -13.77 -2.75
C THR A 309 -0.33 -14.16 -3.38
N LEU A 310 0.17 -13.39 -4.36
CA LEU A 310 1.50 -13.59 -4.94
C LEU A 310 2.66 -13.17 -4.04
N THR A 311 2.42 -12.31 -3.05
CA THR A 311 3.46 -11.75 -2.17
C THR A 311 3.43 -12.37 -0.78
N ASN A 312 2.69 -13.47 -0.58
CA ASN A 312 2.40 -14.04 0.73
C ASN A 312 1.91 -12.95 1.70
N TRP A 313 0.82 -12.29 1.32
CA TRP A 313 0.14 -11.27 2.11
C TRP A 313 1.01 -10.05 2.44
N GLY A 314 1.98 -9.75 1.57
CA GLY A 314 2.92 -8.62 1.68
C GLY A 314 4.26 -8.96 2.32
N SER A 315 4.53 -10.23 2.64
CA SER A 315 5.85 -10.67 3.12
C SER A 315 6.95 -10.62 2.07
N PHE A 316 6.64 -10.62 0.77
CA PHE A 316 7.62 -10.59 -0.30
C PHE A 316 7.52 -9.33 -1.16
N GLU A 317 8.68 -8.86 -1.61
CA GLU A 317 8.78 -7.76 -2.56
C GLU A 317 8.46 -8.25 -3.97
N LEU A 318 7.69 -7.47 -4.73
CA LEU A 318 7.26 -7.77 -6.08
C LEU A 318 7.82 -6.73 -7.05
N ALA A 319 8.49 -7.20 -8.10
CA ALA A 319 8.96 -6.31 -9.16
C ALA A 319 7.78 -5.74 -9.95
N VAL A 320 7.79 -4.42 -10.18
CA VAL A 320 6.77 -3.73 -10.99
C VAL A 320 6.66 -4.35 -12.39
N ASP A 321 7.77 -4.80 -12.94
CA ASP A 321 7.83 -5.43 -14.26
C ASP A 321 7.05 -6.75 -14.35
N LEU A 322 6.71 -7.39 -13.24
CA LEU A 322 5.90 -8.62 -13.26
C LEU A 322 4.39 -8.35 -13.24
N MET A 323 3.96 -7.21 -12.71
CA MET A 323 2.54 -6.82 -12.57
C MET A 323 2.33 -5.33 -12.84
N PRO A 324 2.64 -4.84 -14.05
CA PRO A 324 2.54 -3.42 -14.36
C PRO A 324 1.08 -2.94 -14.34
N ASN A 325 0.11 -3.71 -14.86
CA ASN A 325 -1.28 -3.26 -14.93
C ASN A 325 -1.83 -2.88 -13.55
N GLU A 326 -1.55 -3.74 -12.56
CA GLU A 326 -1.98 -3.58 -11.17
C GLU A 326 -1.26 -2.40 -10.52
N TYR A 327 0.07 -2.31 -10.63
CA TYR A 327 0.85 -1.21 -10.06
C TYR A 327 0.34 0.16 -10.53
N TYR A 328 0.19 0.34 -11.85
CA TYR A 328 -0.21 1.62 -12.42
C TYR A 328 -1.69 1.93 -12.16
N PHE A 329 -2.55 0.92 -12.10
CA PHE A 329 -3.95 1.08 -11.68
C PHE A 329 -4.03 1.59 -10.24
N LEU A 330 -3.33 0.95 -9.29
CA LEU A 330 -3.32 1.35 -7.89
C LEU A 330 -2.76 2.77 -7.71
N GLN A 331 -1.67 3.11 -8.40
CA GLN A 331 -1.12 4.48 -8.38
C GLN A 331 -2.08 5.53 -8.93
N ALA A 332 -2.88 5.18 -9.94
CA ALA A 332 -3.87 6.07 -10.54
C ALA A 332 -5.10 6.28 -9.68
N HIS A 333 -5.52 5.26 -8.93
CA HIS A 333 -6.79 5.27 -8.23
C HIS A 333 -6.65 5.48 -6.72
N LEU A 334 -5.45 5.42 -6.14
CA LEU A 334 -5.24 5.71 -4.70
C LEU A 334 -5.82 7.08 -4.29
N ASP A 335 -5.57 8.12 -5.08
CA ASP A 335 -6.09 9.46 -4.77
C ASP A 335 -7.62 9.55 -4.92
N VAL A 336 -8.21 8.74 -5.81
CA VAL A 336 -9.67 8.64 -5.94
C VAL A 336 -10.27 8.07 -4.66
N GLN A 337 -9.67 7.01 -4.12
CA GLN A 337 -10.13 6.41 -2.86
C GLN A 337 -9.94 7.34 -1.66
N ILE A 338 -8.80 8.04 -1.60
CA ILE A 338 -8.59 9.10 -0.59
C ILE A 338 -9.67 10.18 -0.69
N GLY A 339 -10.01 10.62 -1.90
CA GLY A 339 -11.06 11.61 -2.13
C GLY A 339 -12.45 11.12 -1.72
N ARG A 340 -12.72 9.82 -1.87
CA ARG A 340 -13.96 9.15 -1.42
C ARG A 340 -13.99 8.89 0.08
N GLY A 341 -12.84 8.92 0.75
CA GLY A 341 -12.72 8.56 2.17
C GLY A 341 -12.93 7.07 2.44
N ASP A 342 -12.73 6.21 1.42
CA ASP A 342 -12.91 4.77 1.53
C ASP A 342 -11.71 4.15 2.26
N CYS A 343 -11.84 4.03 3.59
CA CYS A 343 -10.78 3.50 4.43
C CYS A 343 -10.35 2.07 4.06
N HIS A 344 -11.27 1.26 3.52
CA HIS A 344 -10.99 -0.13 3.13
C HIS A 344 -10.03 -0.17 1.95
N LEU A 345 -10.42 0.46 0.84
CA LEU A 345 -9.61 0.47 -0.37
C LEU A 345 -8.33 1.28 -0.22
N ILE A 346 -8.32 2.37 0.56
CA ILE A 346 -7.08 3.11 0.84
C ILE A 346 -6.07 2.20 1.53
N GLY A 347 -6.50 1.43 2.53
CA GLY A 347 -5.63 0.51 3.26
C GLY A 347 -5.12 -0.65 2.39
N GLU A 348 -6.02 -1.30 1.65
CA GLU A 348 -5.67 -2.38 0.70
C GLU A 348 -4.70 -1.88 -0.40
N PHE A 349 -4.98 -0.72 -1.00
CA PHE A 349 -4.10 -0.12 -2.02
C PHE A 349 -2.74 0.21 -1.44
N THR A 350 -2.71 0.77 -0.23
CA THR A 350 -1.46 1.10 0.46
C THR A 350 -0.64 -0.16 0.73
N ARG A 351 -1.27 -1.23 1.23
CA ARG A 351 -0.62 -2.52 1.46
C ARG A 351 -0.07 -3.12 0.17
N ALA A 352 -0.88 -3.15 -0.89
CA ALA A 352 -0.49 -3.70 -2.18
C ALA A 352 0.64 -2.88 -2.85
N LEU A 353 0.55 -1.55 -2.84
CA LEU A 353 1.59 -0.67 -3.39
C LEU A 353 2.93 -0.80 -2.67
N LYS A 354 2.93 -1.03 -1.35
CA LYS A 354 4.17 -1.27 -0.60
C LYS A 354 4.92 -2.49 -1.09
N CYS A 355 4.24 -3.53 -1.56
CA CYS A 355 4.88 -4.73 -2.10
C CYS A 355 5.78 -4.42 -3.29
N PHE A 356 5.54 -3.31 -4.00
CA PHE A 356 6.37 -2.82 -5.11
C PHE A 356 7.46 -1.82 -4.69
N GLY A 357 7.64 -1.58 -3.38
CA GLY A 357 8.52 -0.52 -2.88
C GLY A 357 8.03 0.90 -3.22
N ALA A 358 6.75 1.08 -3.52
CA ALA A 358 6.20 2.39 -3.88
C ALA A 358 6.11 3.34 -2.67
N SER A 359 6.25 4.64 -2.91
CA SER A 359 5.90 5.65 -1.90
C SER A 359 4.37 5.69 -1.72
N VAL A 360 3.95 5.54 -0.46
CA VAL A 360 2.55 5.45 -0.07
C VAL A 360 2.20 6.42 1.06
N ASP A 361 3.00 7.47 1.23
CA ASP A 361 2.89 8.45 2.33
C ASP A 361 1.46 9.02 2.46
N ARG A 362 0.74 9.13 1.34
CA ARG A 362 -0.66 9.60 1.29
C ARG A 362 -1.64 8.64 1.98
N GLY A 363 -1.50 7.34 1.76
CA GLY A 363 -2.32 6.33 2.43
C GLY A 363 -1.96 6.20 3.90
N VAL A 364 -0.67 6.30 4.22
CA VAL A 364 -0.18 6.37 5.62
C VAL A 364 -0.74 7.59 6.33
N ALA A 365 -0.73 8.77 5.69
CA ALA A 365 -1.27 10.00 6.24
C ALA A 365 -2.75 9.89 6.53
N PHE A 366 -3.51 9.28 5.62
CA PHE A 366 -4.91 8.99 5.84
C PHE A 366 -5.09 8.10 7.08
N ALA A 367 -4.37 6.98 7.18
CA ALA A 367 -4.47 6.06 8.31
C ALA A 367 -4.12 6.72 9.66
N LEU A 368 -3.13 7.63 9.70
CA LEU A 368 -2.77 8.37 10.91
C LEU A 368 -3.81 9.42 11.32
N CYS A 369 -4.49 10.03 10.35
CA CYS A 369 -5.41 11.15 10.59
C CYS A 369 -6.88 10.72 10.70
N TYR A 370 -7.23 9.49 10.32
CA TYR A 370 -8.63 9.07 10.25
C TYR A 370 -9.12 8.54 11.61
N PRO A 371 -10.00 9.28 12.32
CA PRO A 371 -10.37 8.98 13.71
C PRO A 371 -11.26 7.73 13.85
N HIS A 372 -11.85 7.24 12.76
CA HIS A 372 -12.82 6.13 12.79
C HIS A 372 -12.25 4.78 12.33
N SER A 373 -10.95 4.68 12.04
CA SER A 373 -10.33 3.40 11.62
C SER A 373 -10.41 2.32 12.69
N PHE A 374 -10.59 2.71 13.96
CA PHE A 374 -10.61 1.80 15.12
C PHE A 374 -11.89 1.93 15.96
N VAL A 375 -12.93 2.59 15.44
CA VAL A 375 -14.21 2.80 16.13
C VAL A 375 -15.30 2.14 15.33
N GLN A 376 -16.07 1.25 15.97
CA GLN A 376 -17.28 0.68 15.38
C GLN A 376 -18.37 1.77 15.31
N VAL A 377 -18.94 1.97 14.12
CA VAL A 377 -20.17 2.75 13.99
C VAL A 377 -21.40 1.84 14.02
N ALA A 378 -22.56 2.37 14.38
CA ALA A 378 -23.78 1.60 14.72
C ALA A 378 -24.31 0.64 13.63
N HIS A 379 -23.81 0.73 12.40
CA HIS A 379 -24.26 -0.08 11.26
C HIS A 379 -23.20 -1.07 10.74
N GLU A 380 -22.02 -1.13 11.36
CA GLU A 380 -20.95 -2.04 10.95
C GLU A 380 -21.03 -3.39 11.67
N SER A 381 -20.89 -4.48 10.91
CA SER A 381 -20.68 -5.81 11.49
C SER A 381 -19.30 -5.92 12.15
N PRO A 382 -19.10 -6.84 13.12
CA PRO A 382 -17.79 -7.10 13.72
C PRO A 382 -16.70 -7.37 12.67
N ASP A 383 -17.00 -8.17 11.64
CA ASP A 383 -16.05 -8.47 10.56
C ASP A 383 -15.65 -7.22 9.76
N GLN A 384 -16.59 -6.30 9.52
CA GLN A 384 -16.30 -5.03 8.86
C GLN A 384 -15.38 -4.16 9.71
N VAL A 385 -15.57 -4.14 11.03
CA VAL A 385 -14.70 -3.41 11.97
C VAL A 385 -13.30 -3.99 12.00
N VAL A 386 -13.17 -5.33 12.12
CA VAL A 386 -11.88 -6.02 12.08
C VAL A 386 -11.17 -5.77 10.77
N HIS A 387 -11.86 -5.92 9.64
CA HIS A 387 -11.28 -5.69 8.33
C HIS A 387 -10.80 -4.23 8.17
N LYS A 388 -11.61 -3.25 8.59
CA LYS A 388 -11.24 -1.82 8.59
C LYS A 388 -9.99 -1.54 9.44
N ALA A 389 -9.94 -2.11 10.65
CA ALA A 389 -8.79 -1.97 11.54
C ALA A 389 -7.55 -2.64 10.93
N ALA A 390 -7.70 -3.84 10.37
CA ALA A 390 -6.62 -4.60 9.75
C ALA A 390 -5.96 -3.83 8.61
N VAL A 391 -6.75 -3.31 7.66
CA VAL A 391 -6.18 -2.57 6.51
C VAL A 391 -5.55 -1.25 6.94
N ALA A 392 -6.06 -0.60 8.00
CA ALA A 392 -5.43 0.58 8.58
C ALA A 392 -4.08 0.25 9.23
N LEU A 393 -3.99 -0.85 10.00
CA LEU A 393 -2.73 -1.32 10.57
C LEU A 393 -1.71 -1.66 9.48
N HIS A 394 -2.12 -2.39 8.44
CA HIS A 394 -1.26 -2.66 7.28
C HIS A 394 -0.83 -1.39 6.54
N ALA A 395 -1.66 -0.36 6.50
CA ALA A 395 -1.28 0.93 5.95
C ALA A 395 -0.19 1.62 6.80
N LEU A 396 -0.16 1.40 8.11
CA LEU A 396 0.83 1.98 9.01
C LEU A 396 2.18 1.23 9.04
N THR A 397 2.25 -0.06 8.69
CA THR A 397 3.48 -0.86 8.79
C THR A 397 4.59 -0.48 7.82
N GLU A 398 5.85 -0.74 8.18
CA GLU A 398 6.99 -0.74 7.27
C GLU A 398 7.36 -2.20 7.01
N PRO A 399 7.03 -2.75 5.83
CA PRO A 399 7.24 -4.17 5.60
C PRO A 399 8.73 -4.48 5.54
N GLN A 400 9.16 -5.40 6.39
CA GLN A 400 10.38 -6.15 6.22
C GLN A 400 10.10 -7.32 5.28
N PHE A 401 10.64 -7.25 4.06
CA PHE A 401 10.46 -8.33 3.11
C PHE A 401 11.34 -9.53 3.43
N ASN A 402 10.73 -10.71 3.43
CA ASN A 402 11.36 -12.01 3.68
C ASN A 402 11.91 -12.65 2.39
N GLY A 403 11.81 -11.95 1.25
CA GLY A 403 12.18 -12.48 -0.06
C GLY A 403 11.46 -11.75 -1.20
N TYR A 404 11.44 -12.39 -2.37
CA TYR A 404 10.87 -11.87 -3.60
C TYR A 404 9.73 -12.75 -4.10
N ALA A 405 8.66 -12.13 -4.58
CA ALA A 405 7.53 -12.79 -5.20
C ALA A 405 7.89 -13.35 -6.61
N PRO A 406 7.17 -14.36 -7.12
CA PRO A 406 5.97 -14.98 -6.55
C PRO A 406 6.25 -15.92 -5.36
N ALA A 407 5.39 -15.86 -4.34
CA ALA A 407 5.44 -16.68 -3.14
C ALA A 407 5.16 -18.17 -3.39
N ILE A 408 4.43 -18.45 -4.47
CA ILE A 408 4.09 -19.80 -4.91
C ILE A 408 5.20 -20.23 -5.88
N PRO A 409 6.12 -21.14 -5.50
CA PRO A 409 7.20 -21.64 -6.36
C PRO A 409 6.69 -22.58 -7.46
N ASP A 410 5.84 -22.06 -8.34
CA ASP A 410 5.31 -22.72 -9.52
C ASP A 410 5.85 -22.01 -10.77
N ALA A 411 6.54 -22.76 -11.63
CA ALA A 411 7.09 -22.24 -12.89
C ALA A 411 6.02 -21.67 -13.83
N GLN A 412 4.79 -22.20 -13.78
CA GLN A 412 3.68 -21.70 -14.57
C GLN A 412 3.24 -20.31 -14.12
N VAL A 413 3.23 -20.05 -12.80
CA VAL A 413 2.90 -18.72 -12.25
C VAL A 413 3.87 -17.68 -12.78
N LEU A 414 5.18 -17.94 -12.68
CA LEU A 414 6.19 -17.01 -13.19
C LEU A 414 6.06 -16.80 -14.71
N ALA A 415 5.83 -17.86 -15.48
CA ALA A 415 5.64 -17.76 -16.92
C ALA A 415 4.41 -16.93 -17.31
N ILE A 416 3.30 -17.07 -16.57
CA ILE A 416 2.09 -16.26 -16.76
C ILE A 416 2.39 -14.78 -16.51
N LEU A 417 3.05 -14.44 -15.39
CA LEU A 417 3.40 -13.05 -15.05
C LEU A 417 4.32 -12.43 -16.12
N GLN A 418 5.37 -13.14 -16.54
CA GLN A 418 6.28 -12.69 -17.58
C GLN A 418 5.58 -12.46 -18.93
N ARG A 419 4.66 -13.36 -19.30
CA ARG A 419 3.85 -13.21 -20.51
C ARG A 419 2.98 -11.96 -20.42
N ASN A 420 2.26 -11.78 -19.32
CA ASN A 420 1.34 -10.65 -19.12
C ASN A 420 2.09 -9.31 -19.17
N ALA A 421 3.26 -9.25 -18.53
CA ALA A 421 4.14 -8.09 -18.56
C ALA A 421 4.61 -7.74 -19.97
N SER A 422 5.03 -8.74 -20.76
CA SER A 422 5.52 -8.52 -22.12
C SER A 422 4.45 -7.92 -23.05
N THR A 423 3.21 -8.39 -22.94
CA THR A 423 2.08 -7.89 -23.71
C THR A 423 1.76 -6.44 -23.37
N GLU A 424 1.80 -6.08 -22.08
CA GLU A 424 1.55 -4.70 -21.64
C GLU A 424 2.67 -3.75 -22.07
N GLN A 425 3.93 -4.19 -22.01
CA GLN A 425 5.06 -3.40 -22.49
C GLN A 425 4.93 -3.09 -23.99
N GLN A 426 4.49 -4.06 -24.80
CA GLN A 426 4.20 -3.84 -26.22
C GLN A 426 3.07 -2.82 -26.42
N ARG A 427 1.95 -2.98 -25.70
CA ARG A 427 0.81 -2.05 -25.75
C ARG A 427 1.22 -0.61 -25.41
N ARG A 428 2.11 -0.41 -24.44
CA ARG A 428 2.60 0.93 -24.04
C ARG A 428 3.50 1.58 -25.08
N VAL A 429 4.37 0.79 -25.70
CA VAL A 429 5.21 1.26 -26.79
C VAL A 429 4.34 1.72 -27.97
N GLU A 430 3.29 0.96 -28.29
CA GLU A 430 2.34 1.31 -29.36
C GLU A 430 1.52 2.57 -29.04
N ASN A 431 1.15 2.78 -27.77
CA ASN A 431 0.32 3.92 -27.33
C ASN A 431 1.11 5.13 -26.79
N SER A 432 2.42 5.18 -27.01
CA SER A 432 3.31 6.26 -26.53
C SER A 432 2.89 7.67 -26.97
N ALA A 433 2.13 7.82 -28.07
CA ALA A 433 1.70 9.10 -28.61
C ALA A 433 0.43 9.68 -27.96
N THR A 434 -0.36 8.86 -27.25
CA THR A 434 -1.63 9.25 -26.61
C THR A 434 -1.55 9.33 -25.09
N PHE A 435 -0.41 8.96 -24.50
CA PHE A 435 -0.17 8.87 -23.05
C PHE A 435 0.03 10.23 -22.34
N GLU A 436 -0.07 11.35 -23.08
CA GLU A 436 0.05 12.73 -22.59
C GLU A 436 -1.04 13.13 -21.54
N SER A 437 -2.01 12.26 -21.26
CA SER A 437 -3.10 12.52 -20.32
C SER A 437 -2.70 12.44 -18.84
N ASP A 438 -1.57 11.81 -18.50
CA ASP A 438 -1.06 11.76 -17.11
C ASP A 438 -0.61 13.14 -16.59
N LEU A 439 -0.39 14.12 -17.49
CA LEU A 439 -0.15 15.50 -17.11
C LEU A 439 -1.41 16.17 -16.51
N LYS A 440 -2.61 15.72 -16.89
CA LYS A 440 -3.88 16.20 -16.32
C LYS A 440 -4.13 15.70 -14.90
N ARG A 441 -3.50 14.58 -14.51
CA ARG A 441 -3.46 14.06 -13.12
C ARG A 441 -2.89 15.08 -12.12
N SER A 442 -2.18 16.10 -12.61
CA SER A 442 -1.66 17.21 -11.80
C SER A 442 -2.73 18.14 -11.20
N GLN A 443 -4.00 18.08 -11.65
CA GLN A 443 -5.07 18.96 -11.14
C GLN A 443 -5.65 18.49 -9.78
N MET A 444 -5.60 17.19 -9.46
CA MET A 444 -5.96 16.66 -8.13
C MET A 444 -4.99 17.06 -7.01
N LYS A 445 -3.83 17.64 -7.35
CA LYS A 445 -2.82 18.08 -6.38
C LYS A 445 -3.31 19.17 -5.41
N GLN A 446 -4.38 19.92 -5.72
CA GLN A 446 -4.74 21.07 -4.88
C GLN A 446 -5.53 20.69 -3.61
N ALA A 447 -6.44 19.72 -3.68
CA ALA A 447 -7.12 19.17 -2.50
C ALA A 447 -6.17 18.28 -1.68
N LEU A 448 -5.31 17.52 -2.37
CA LEU A 448 -4.30 16.65 -1.78
C LEU A 448 -3.19 17.44 -1.06
N ARG A 449 -2.74 18.57 -1.61
CA ARG A 449 -1.82 19.49 -0.91
C ARG A 449 -2.42 19.98 0.39
N LYS A 450 -3.72 20.34 0.41
CA LYS A 450 -4.39 20.73 1.66
C LYS A 450 -4.42 19.60 2.69
N LEU A 451 -4.60 18.35 2.26
CA LEU A 451 -4.60 17.18 3.17
C LEU A 451 -3.19 16.87 3.70
N LEU A 452 -2.18 16.92 2.83
CA LEU A 452 -0.77 16.74 3.21
C LEU A 452 -0.26 17.90 4.08
N ASP A 453 -0.61 19.14 3.78
CA ASP A 453 -0.28 20.32 4.59
C ASP A 453 -0.95 20.23 5.97
N LYS A 454 -2.19 19.70 6.01
CA LYS A 454 -2.89 19.42 7.28
C LYS A 454 -2.21 18.28 8.05
N ALA A 455 -1.86 17.17 7.42
CA ALA A 455 -1.18 16.04 8.06
C ALA A 455 0.24 16.41 8.55
N ALA A 456 0.96 17.26 7.83
CA ALA A 456 2.28 17.76 8.20
C ALA A 456 2.25 18.74 9.38
N THR A 457 1.12 19.42 9.60
CA THR A 457 0.92 20.41 10.69
C THR A 457 0.08 19.87 11.85
N MET A 458 -0.53 18.69 11.70
CA MET A 458 -1.19 18.00 12.79
C MET A 458 -0.13 17.39 13.72
N ASP A 459 -0.07 17.88 14.96
CA ASP A 459 0.28 17.02 16.08
C ASP A 459 -0.74 15.87 16.03
N VAL A 460 -0.28 14.68 15.65
CA VAL A 460 -1.09 13.46 15.74
C VAL A 460 -1.27 13.21 17.23
N LYS A 461 -2.25 13.89 17.84
CA LYS A 461 -2.75 13.53 19.16
C LYS A 461 -3.45 12.20 18.99
N LEU A 462 -2.68 11.14 19.18
CA LEU A 462 -3.19 9.79 19.25
C LEU A 462 -4.32 9.78 20.28
N ILE A 463 -5.49 9.38 19.82
CA ILE A 463 -6.73 9.40 20.61
C ILE A 463 -6.49 8.42 21.78
N PRO A 464 -6.32 8.91 23.03
CA PRO A 464 -6.01 8.06 24.17
C PRO A 464 -7.06 6.96 24.32
N LEU A 465 -6.66 5.84 24.94
CA LEU A 465 -7.42 4.59 25.11
C LEU A 465 -8.82 4.71 25.80
N ASP A 466 -9.34 5.90 26.07
CA ASP A 466 -10.61 6.10 26.79
C ASP A 466 -11.77 6.38 25.81
N ASP A 467 -12.06 5.38 24.96
CA ASP A 467 -13.01 5.45 23.84
C ASP A 467 -14.44 5.84 24.26
N THR A 468 -14.82 5.53 25.50
CA THR A 468 -16.13 5.87 26.06
C THR A 468 -16.31 7.38 26.24
N LEU A 469 -15.27 8.10 26.67
CA LEU A 469 -15.35 9.54 26.88
C LEU A 469 -15.48 10.30 25.57
N HIS A 470 -14.71 9.89 24.55
CA HIS A 470 -14.74 10.50 23.23
C HIS A 470 -16.07 10.25 22.50
N ARG A 471 -16.59 9.02 22.57
CA ARG A 471 -17.94 8.69 22.07
C ARG A 471 -19.01 9.55 22.72
N ILE A 472 -18.97 9.69 24.05
CA ILE A 472 -19.93 10.51 24.78
C ILE A 472 -19.83 11.97 24.37
N GLN A 473 -18.61 12.49 24.21
CA GLN A 473 -18.37 13.85 23.74
C GLN A 473 -18.97 14.09 22.35
N LEU A 474 -18.66 13.23 21.37
CA LEU A 474 -19.17 13.35 20.01
C LEU A 474 -20.70 13.35 19.97
N THR A 475 -21.34 12.39 20.65
CA THR A 475 -22.80 12.29 20.70
C THR A 475 -23.44 13.54 21.32
N LEU A 476 -22.86 14.08 22.40
CA LEU A 476 -23.39 15.30 23.03
C LEU A 476 -23.13 16.57 22.22
N GLU A 477 -22.04 16.64 21.45
CA GLU A 477 -21.73 17.75 20.56
C GLU A 477 -22.59 17.75 19.29
N SER A 478 -22.88 16.57 18.73
CA SER A 478 -23.75 16.42 17.55
C SER A 478 -25.23 16.60 17.88
N THR A 479 -25.62 16.51 19.16
CA THR A 479 -27.01 16.70 19.59
C THR A 479 -27.37 18.19 19.65
N THR A 480 -28.04 18.69 18.61
CA THR A 480 -28.48 20.09 18.52
C THR A 480 -29.70 20.40 19.40
N ASP A 481 -30.60 19.42 19.58
CA ASP A 481 -31.74 19.51 20.51
C ASP A 481 -31.69 18.37 21.53
N VAL A 482 -31.35 18.72 22.77
CA VAL A 482 -31.29 17.78 23.90
C VAL A 482 -32.65 17.14 24.23
N LYS A 483 -33.76 17.67 23.72
CA LYS A 483 -35.08 17.05 23.93
C LYS A 483 -35.36 15.88 23.00
N ALA A 484 -34.61 15.77 21.90
CA ALA A 484 -34.74 14.70 20.91
C ALA A 484 -33.77 13.54 21.18
N LEU A 485 -32.91 13.65 22.19
CA LEU A 485 -32.00 12.58 22.57
C LEU A 485 -32.78 11.44 23.24
N ASP A 486 -32.46 10.19 22.90
CA ASP A 486 -33.10 9.03 23.53
C ASP A 486 -32.79 8.97 25.03
N ALA A 487 -33.81 8.69 25.84
CA ALA A 487 -33.69 8.72 27.30
C ALA A 487 -32.80 7.58 27.85
N THR A 488 -32.82 6.41 27.21
CA THR A 488 -32.02 5.25 27.60
C THR A 488 -30.55 5.50 27.29
N LEU A 489 -30.27 6.00 26.09
CA LEU A 489 -28.93 6.39 25.67
C LEU A 489 -28.36 7.51 26.56
N ALA A 490 -29.15 8.55 26.84
CA ALA A 490 -28.73 9.64 27.72
C ALA A 490 -28.41 9.16 29.14
N MET A 491 -29.19 8.22 29.69
CA MET A 491 -28.92 7.62 31.00
C MET A 491 -27.64 6.78 31.02
N ALA A 492 -27.40 5.95 30.00
CA ALA A 492 -26.17 5.17 29.88
C ALA A 492 -24.93 6.08 29.85
N MET A 493 -24.97 7.15 29.05
CA MET A 493 -23.86 8.11 28.97
C MET A 493 -23.61 8.83 30.30
N LEU A 494 -24.66 9.19 31.04
CA LEU A 494 -24.51 9.82 32.37
C LEU A 494 -23.96 8.86 33.43
N GLN A 495 -24.29 7.57 33.34
CA GLN A 495 -23.76 6.53 34.23
C GLN A 495 -22.28 6.29 33.95
N ASP A 496 -21.90 6.15 32.68
CA ASP A 496 -20.51 6.01 32.23
C ASP A 496 -19.66 7.19 32.73
N LEU A 497 -20.12 8.42 32.49
CA LEU A 497 -19.42 9.63 32.97
C LEU A 497 -19.32 9.73 34.49
N ASN A 498 -20.29 9.19 35.24
CA ASN A 498 -20.26 9.21 36.70
C ASN A 498 -19.28 8.18 37.29
N ALA A 499 -19.04 7.08 36.57
CA ALA A 499 -18.07 6.05 36.94
C ALA A 499 -16.61 6.47 36.62
N MET A 500 -16.42 7.39 35.67
CA MET A 500 -15.10 7.89 35.27
C MET A 500 -14.47 8.84 36.31
N LYS A 501 -13.15 8.75 36.47
CA LYS A 501 -12.34 9.73 37.22
C LYS A 501 -11.84 10.84 36.29
N LEU A 502 -12.72 11.80 35.99
CA LEU A 502 -12.37 12.95 35.15
C LEU A 502 -11.63 14.02 35.95
N THR A 503 -10.69 14.72 35.32
CA THR A 503 -10.00 15.88 35.95
C THR A 503 -10.63 17.21 35.52
N MET A 504 -10.31 18.29 36.25
CA MET A 504 -10.77 19.64 35.89
C MET A 504 -10.25 20.09 34.52
N GLU A 505 -9.05 19.67 34.14
CA GLU A 505 -8.44 19.94 32.83
C GLU A 505 -9.22 19.24 31.73
N THR A 506 -9.52 17.95 31.91
CA THR A 506 -10.33 17.15 30.98
C THR A 506 -11.71 17.77 30.74
N LEU A 507 -12.40 18.24 31.78
CA LEU A 507 -13.73 18.88 31.63
C LEU A 507 -13.68 20.23 30.91
N LYS A 508 -12.58 20.98 31.04
CA LYS A 508 -12.38 22.27 30.34
C LYS A 508 -12.07 22.07 28.87
N GLU A 509 -11.17 21.13 28.55
CA GLU A 509 -10.75 20.85 27.17
C GLU A 509 -11.88 20.24 26.34
N THR A 510 -12.63 19.31 26.92
CA THR A 510 -13.72 18.59 26.22
C THR A 510 -15.04 19.35 26.15
N GLY A 511 -15.22 20.39 26.98
CA GLY A 511 -16.49 21.11 27.08
C GLY A 511 -17.66 20.28 27.63
N LEU A 512 -17.44 19.03 28.06
CA LEU A 512 -18.46 18.08 28.51
C LEU A 512 -19.33 18.64 29.64
N GLY A 513 -18.76 19.41 30.56
CA GLY A 513 -19.51 20.02 31.66
C GLY A 513 -20.66 20.92 31.17
N ARG A 514 -20.50 21.59 30.03
CA ARG A 514 -21.57 22.41 29.43
C ARG A 514 -22.63 21.54 28.77
N SER A 515 -22.20 20.53 28.01
CA SER A 515 -23.10 19.65 27.26
C SER A 515 -23.96 18.79 28.20
N VAL A 516 -23.35 18.21 29.24
CA VAL A 516 -24.07 17.48 30.30
C VAL A 516 -25.05 18.41 31.00
N ASN A 517 -24.67 19.65 31.33
CA ASN A 517 -25.58 20.62 31.97
C ASN A 517 -26.76 21.05 31.06
N LYS A 518 -26.70 20.86 29.74
CA LYS A 518 -27.87 21.07 28.86
C LYS A 518 -28.93 19.99 29.05
N LEU A 519 -28.53 18.75 29.39
CA LEU A 519 -29.44 17.61 29.61
C LEU A 519 -30.40 17.82 30.81
N ARG A 520 -30.16 18.81 31.68
CA ARG A 520 -31.14 19.22 32.69
C ARG A 520 -32.50 19.67 32.12
N LYS A 521 -32.55 19.98 30.82
CA LYS A 521 -33.76 20.39 30.08
C LYS A 521 -34.41 19.23 29.31
N HIS A 522 -33.90 18.01 29.47
CA HIS A 522 -34.42 16.82 28.82
C HIS A 522 -35.84 16.49 29.34
N PRO A 523 -36.77 15.99 28.50
CA PRO A 523 -38.16 15.67 28.89
C PRO A 523 -38.29 14.57 29.95
N SER A 524 -37.33 13.65 30.01
CA SER A 524 -37.25 12.63 31.07
C SER A 524 -36.68 13.21 32.36
N ASP A 525 -37.48 13.15 33.43
CA ASP A 525 -37.10 13.59 34.77
C ASP A 525 -35.86 12.85 35.31
N GLN A 526 -35.70 11.57 34.95
CA GLN A 526 -34.54 10.77 35.37
C GLN A 526 -33.23 11.30 34.76
N VAL A 527 -33.24 11.60 33.46
CA VAL A 527 -32.08 12.18 32.75
C VAL A 527 -31.75 13.56 33.30
N ALA A 528 -32.78 14.39 33.53
CA ALA A 528 -32.60 15.74 34.07
C ALA A 528 -31.99 15.70 35.49
N ALA A 529 -32.48 14.81 36.36
CA ALA A 529 -31.96 14.65 37.72
C ALA A 529 -30.53 14.09 37.75
N ALA A 530 -30.23 13.07 36.94
CA ALA A 530 -28.90 12.46 36.85
C ALA A 530 -27.86 13.45 36.31
N SER A 531 -28.22 14.24 35.29
CA SER A 531 -27.39 15.34 34.78
C SER A 531 -27.06 16.38 35.86
N GLN A 532 -28.06 16.82 36.63
CA GLN A 532 -27.86 17.79 37.71
C GLN A 532 -26.96 17.23 38.81
N ALA A 533 -27.17 15.97 39.21
CA ALA A 533 -26.36 15.31 40.23
C ALA A 533 -24.89 15.18 39.82
N LEU A 534 -24.63 14.80 38.56
CA LEU A 534 -23.28 14.67 38.04
C LEU A 534 -22.54 16.02 37.97
N VAL A 535 -23.22 17.07 37.50
CA VAL A 535 -22.64 18.43 37.49
C VAL A 535 -22.37 18.93 38.91
N ALA A 536 -23.25 18.64 39.87
CA ALA A 536 -23.03 19.00 41.27
C ALA A 536 -21.83 18.25 41.87
N LYS A 537 -21.68 16.96 41.57
CA LYS A 537 -20.53 16.14 41.97
C LYS A 537 -19.22 16.74 41.45
N TRP A 538 -19.14 17.04 40.15
CA TRP A 538 -17.94 17.65 39.57
C TRP A 538 -17.62 19.02 40.16
N LYS A 539 -18.64 19.84 40.45
CA LYS A 539 -18.43 21.12 41.15
C LYS A 539 -17.85 20.90 42.55
N LYS A 540 -18.40 19.97 43.31
CA LYS A 540 -17.93 19.67 44.67
C LYS A 540 -16.50 19.12 44.69
N GLU A 541 -16.21 18.15 43.81
CA GLU A 541 -14.92 17.46 43.75
C GLU A 541 -13.80 18.33 43.14
N MET A 542 -14.12 19.22 42.19
CA MET A 542 -13.11 19.95 41.42
C MET A 542 -13.02 21.45 41.73
N LEU A 543 -14.06 22.06 42.30
CA LEU A 543 -14.10 23.49 42.63
C LEU A 543 -14.16 23.77 44.14
N GLY A 544 -14.30 22.74 44.98
CA GLY A 544 -14.36 22.89 46.44
C GLY A 544 -15.54 23.76 46.93
N GLN A 545 -16.63 23.82 46.17
CA GLN A 545 -17.89 24.51 46.51
C GLN A 545 -18.97 23.54 47.00
#